data_AF-A0A7G3BVR4-F1
#
_entry.id   AF-A0A7G3BVR4-F1
#
_cell.length_a   1.000
_cell.length_b   1.000
_cell.length_c   1.000
_cell.angle_alpha   90.00
_cell.angle_beta   90.00
_cell.angle_gamma   90.00
#
_symmetry.space_group_name_H-M   'P 1'
#
loop_
_entity.id
_entity.type
_entity.pdbx_description
1 polymer ?
#
loop_
_entity_poly.entity_id
_entity_poly.type
_entity_poly.pdbx_seq_one_letter_code
_entity_poly.pdbx_strand_id
1 'polypeptide(L)'
;MSLEKKSTHVRLSPENHERAKVLAEIKGKDLAQYLAYLLEKEIAGEWHVLNLQAKSFERLGLGALMRDLSTEVIFGEGLDGINGNQGQ
;
A
#
# COMPACT_ATOMS: atom_id res chain seq x y z
N MET A 1 -20.81 -3.12 -7.01
CA MET A 1 -19.55 -3.70 -7.53
C MET A 1 -18.81 -4.34 -6.35
N SER A 2 -18.78 -5.68 -6.30
CA SER A 2 -18.07 -6.41 -5.25
C SER A 2 -16.60 -6.53 -5.67
N LEU A 3 -15.76 -5.60 -5.22
CA LEU A 3 -14.31 -5.85 -5.16
C LEU A 3 -14.14 -7.07 -4.25
N GLU A 4 -13.60 -8.16 -4.78
CA GLU A 4 -13.23 -9.33 -3.98
C GLU A 4 -12.32 -8.85 -2.83
N LYS A 5 -12.89 -8.73 -1.64
CA LYS A 5 -12.13 -8.37 -0.44
C LYS A 5 -11.26 -9.56 -0.09
N LYS A 6 -10.04 -9.59 -0.62
CA LYS A 6 -9.02 -10.55 -0.21
C LYS A 6 -8.68 -10.27 1.25
N SER A 7 -9.07 -11.17 2.14
CA SER A 7 -8.77 -11.07 3.56
C SER A 7 -7.42 -11.72 3.85
N THR A 8 -6.49 -10.94 4.42
CA THR A 8 -5.20 -11.45 4.89
C THR A 8 -5.23 -11.62 6.40
N HIS A 9 -4.87 -12.80 6.90
CA HIS A 9 -4.74 -13.04 8.33
C HIS A 9 -3.28 -12.82 8.75
N VAL A 10 -3.06 -11.94 9.72
CA VAL A 10 -1.73 -11.58 10.23
C VAL A 10 -1.64 -11.91 11.71
N ARG A 11 -0.53 -12.51 12.14
CA ARG A 11 -0.23 -12.74 13.55
C ARG A 11 0.70 -11.66 14.06
N LEU A 12 0.30 -10.99 15.15
CA LEU A 12 1.10 -9.99 15.83
C LEU A 12 1.63 -10.55 17.15
N SER A 13 2.77 -10.03 17.62
CA SER A 13 3.19 -10.28 18.99
C SER A 13 2.14 -9.70 19.97
N PRO A 14 1.92 -10.33 21.13
CA PRO A 14 0.94 -9.83 22.11
C PRO A 14 1.20 -8.37 22.49
N GLU A 15 2.46 -7.99 22.64
CA GLU A 15 2.88 -6.63 22.98
C GLU A 15 2.47 -5.61 21.88
N ASN A 16 2.71 -5.92 20.61
CA ASN A 16 2.35 -5.03 19.52
C ASN A 16 0.84 -4.99 19.28
N HIS A 17 0.13 -6.08 19.58
CA HIS A 17 -1.33 -6.09 19.54
C HIS A 17 -1.92 -5.11 20.57
N GLU A 18 -1.41 -5.09 21.81
CA GLU A 18 -1.87 -4.14 22.82
C GLU A 18 -1.49 -2.69 22.48
N ARG A 19 -0.28 -2.44 21.95
CA ARG A 19 0.09 -1.12 21.43
C ARG A 19 -0.85 -0.66 20.32
N ALA A 20 -1.20 -1.55 19.39
CA ALA A 20 -2.10 -1.23 18.29
C ALA A 20 -3.51 -0.88 18.76
N LYS A 21 -4.03 -1.54 19.80
CA LYS A 21 -5.31 -1.16 20.44
C LYS A 21 -5.30 0.26 20.97
N VAL A 22 -4.30 0.60 21.78
CA VAL A 22 -4.17 1.95 22.36
C VAL A 22 -4.08 3.01 21.26
N LEU A 23 -3.28 2.74 20.23
CA LEU A 23 -3.15 3.67 19.10
C LEU A 23 -4.45 3.79 18.29
N ALA A 24 -5.17 2.70 18.07
CA ALA A 24 -6.45 2.71 17.37
C ALA A 24 -7.49 3.55 18.13
N GLU A 25 -7.55 3.40 19.46
CA GLU A 25 -8.40 4.17 20.35
C GLU A 25 -8.08 5.68 20.28
N ILE A 26 -6.79 6.05 20.40
CA ILE A 26 -6.33 7.45 20.26
C ILE A 26 -6.73 8.05 18.90
N LYS A 27 -6.73 7.23 17.85
CA LYS A 27 -7.09 7.67 16.48
C LYS A 27 -8.59 7.57 16.19
N GLY A 28 -9.40 7.09 17.13
CA GLY A 28 -10.84 6.91 16.95
C GLY A 28 -11.18 5.93 15.83
N LYS A 29 -10.35 4.89 15.64
CA LYS A 29 -10.52 3.87 14.60
C LYS A 29 -10.76 2.49 15.22
N ASP A 30 -11.51 1.65 14.51
CA ASP A 30 -11.55 0.21 14.82
C ASP A 30 -10.15 -0.40 14.68
N LEU A 31 -9.82 -1.40 15.51
CA LEU A 31 -8.49 -2.01 15.52
C LEU A 31 -8.13 -2.61 14.16
N ALA A 32 -9.04 -3.33 13.52
CA ALA A 32 -8.77 -3.95 12.23
C ALA A 32 -8.58 -2.89 11.13
N GLN A 33 -9.41 -1.85 11.14
CA GLN A 33 -9.25 -0.70 10.23
C GLN A 33 -7.92 0.03 10.45
N TYR A 34 -7.50 0.21 11.71
CA TYR A 34 -6.24 0.87 12.03
C TYR A 34 -5.03 0.02 11.60
N LEU A 35 -5.08 -1.29 11.85
CA LEU A 35 -4.03 -2.22 11.41
C LEU A 35 -3.94 -2.30 9.89
N ALA A 36 -5.08 -2.36 9.17
CA ALA A 36 -5.09 -2.31 7.71
C ALA A 36 -4.45 -1.02 7.20
N TYR A 37 -4.80 0.12 7.80
CA TYR A 37 -4.21 1.42 7.46
C TYR A 37 -2.69 1.47 7.71
N LEU A 38 -2.21 0.90 8.82
CA LEU A 38 -0.76 0.82 9.07
C LEU A 38 -0.06 -0.07 8.05
N LEU A 39 -0.66 -1.21 7.70
CA LEU A 39 -0.11 -2.12 6.70
C LEU A 39 -0.03 -1.46 5.32
N GLU A 40 -1.08 -0.77 4.87
CA GLU A 40 -1.09 -0.02 3.61
C GLU A 40 -0.01 1.06 3.58
N LYS A 41 0.16 1.78 4.68
CA LYS A 41 1.21 2.80 4.81
C LYS A 41 2.61 2.23 4.67
N GLU A 42 2.88 1.11 5.33
CA GLU A 42 4.20 0.48 5.29
C GLU A 42 4.51 -0.04 3.89
N ILE A 43 3.55 -0.72 3.24
CA ILE A 43 3.69 -1.20 1.86
C ILE A 43 3.97 -0.04 0.90
N ALA A 44 3.22 1.05 1.01
CA ALA A 44 3.43 2.24 0.17
C ALA A 44 4.80 2.89 0.42
N GLY A 45 5.25 2.92 1.68
CA GLY A 45 6.57 3.43 2.06
C GLY A 45 7.71 2.60 1.47
N GLU A 46 7.67 1.29 1.64
CA GLU A 46 8.65 0.35 1.08
C GLU A 46 8.68 0.42 -0.46
N TRP A 47 7.50 0.48 -1.09
CA TRP A 47 7.41 0.66 -2.54
C TRP A 47 8.04 1.98 -3.01
N HIS A 48 7.83 3.06 -2.26
CA HIS A 48 8.44 4.34 -2.60
C HIS A 48 9.97 4.29 -2.52
N VAL A 49 10.52 3.69 -1.47
CA VAL A 49 11.98 3.50 -1.31
C VAL A 49 12.54 2.67 -2.46
N LEU A 50 11.89 1.57 -2.82
CA LEU A 50 12.30 0.74 -3.96
C LEU A 50 12.32 1.54 -5.27
N ASN A 51 11.30 2.35 -5.54
CA ASN A 51 11.27 3.19 -6.74
C ASN A 51 12.42 4.21 -6.80
N LEU A 52 12.80 4.81 -5.66
CA LEU A 52 13.94 5.72 -5.61
C LEU A 52 15.26 4.99 -5.86
N GLN A 53 15.40 3.78 -5.33
CA GLN A 53 16.55 2.92 -5.59
C GLN A 53 16.61 2.53 -7.07
N ALA A 54 15.49 2.11 -7.66
CA ALA A 54 15.40 1.74 -9.07
C ALA A 54 15.86 2.88 -9.99
N LYS A 55 15.35 4.10 -9.77
CA LYS A 55 15.82 5.31 -10.48
C LYS A 55 17.31 5.56 -10.30
N SER A 56 17.86 5.25 -9.13
CA SER A 56 19.29 5.41 -8.86
C SER A 56 20.14 4.39 -9.62
N PHE A 57 19.69 3.15 -9.74
CA PHE A 57 20.35 2.12 -10.55
C PHE A 57 20.27 2.43 -12.05
N GLU A 58 19.14 2.94 -12.54
CA GLU A 58 19.02 3.40 -13.93
C GLU A 58 20.05 4.48 -14.26
N ARG A 59 20.24 5.47 -13.38
CA ARG A 59 21.27 6.51 -13.55
C ARG A 59 22.70 5.97 -13.58
N LEU A 60 22.94 4.80 -12.97
CA LEU A 60 24.24 4.12 -12.96
C LEU A 60 24.40 3.15 -14.15
N GLY A 61 23.42 3.07 -15.06
CA GLY A 61 23.43 2.13 -16.19
C GLY A 61 23.11 0.69 -15.79
N LEU A 62 22.63 0.46 -14.57
CA LEU A 62 22.34 -0.87 -14.00
C LEU A 62 20.85 -1.24 -14.11
N GLY A 63 20.10 -0.61 -15.02
CA GLY A 63 18.64 -0.80 -15.16
C GLY A 63 18.22 -2.25 -15.46
N ALA A 64 19.07 -3.03 -16.14
CA ALA A 64 18.79 -4.45 -16.43
C ALA A 64 18.66 -5.31 -15.16
N LEU A 65 19.47 -5.05 -14.13
CA LEU A 65 19.40 -5.76 -12.84
C LEU A 65 18.11 -5.47 -12.09
N MET A 66 17.59 -4.24 -12.22
CA MET A 66 16.31 -3.86 -11.62
C MET A 66 15.13 -4.51 -12.33
N ARG A 67 15.19 -4.74 -13.64
CA ARG A 67 14.10 -5.39 -14.38
C ARG A 67 13.89 -6.85 -13.97
N ASP A 68 14.97 -7.54 -13.61
CA ASP A 68 14.92 -8.92 -13.13
C ASP A 68 14.48 -9.02 -11.65
N LEU A 69 14.65 -7.94 -10.87
CA LEU A 69 14.20 -7.82 -9.47
C LEU A 69 12.80 -7.19 -9.33
N SER A 70 12.37 -6.40 -10.33
CA SER A 70 11.11 -5.68 -10.35
C SER A 70 9.97 -6.62 -10.67
N THR A 71 9.22 -7.01 -9.64
CA THR A 71 7.87 -7.52 -9.80
C THR A 71 6.95 -6.34 -10.15
N GLU A 72 6.97 -5.90 -11.41
CA GLU A 72 6.08 -4.81 -11.87
C GLU A 72 4.63 -5.12 -11.48
N VAL A 73 4.11 -4.40 -10.49
CA VAL A 73 2.68 -4.37 -10.18
C VAL A 73 2.09 -3.23 -11.00
N ILE A 74 1.58 -3.57 -12.17
CA ILE A 74 0.79 -2.65 -12.98
C ILE A 74 -0.57 -2.52 -12.29
N PHE A 75 -0.79 -1.41 -11.59
CA PHE A 75 -2.14 -1.02 -11.22
C PHE A 75 -2.83 -0.61 -12.52
N GLY A 76 -3.83 -1.39 -12.95
CA GLY A 76 -4.77 -0.90 -13.93
C GLY A 76 -5.49 0.29 -13.29
N GLU A 77 -5.03 1.49 -13.58
CA GLU A 77 -5.82 2.70 -13.37
C GLU A 77 -7.05 2.58 -14.27
N GLY A 78 -8.08 1.91 -13.77
CA GLY A 78 -9.41 2.03 -14.30
C GLY A 78 -9.79 3.50 -14.20
N LEU A 79 -9.95 4.14 -15.35
CA LEU A 79 -10.53 5.47 -15.54
C LEU A 79 -12.02 5.50 -15.13
N ASP A 80 -12.37 4.93 -13.98
CA ASP A 80 -13.72 5.01 -13.43
C ASP A 80 -13.75 6.11 -12.37
N GLY A 81 -14.15 7.31 -12.82
CA GLY A 81 -14.90 8.21 -11.95
C GLY A 81 -14.42 9.65 -11.85
N ILE A 82 -14.47 10.39 -12.96
CA ILE A 82 -15.08 11.74 -12.93
C ILE A 82 -15.96 11.88 -14.18
N ASN A 83 -17.11 11.21 -14.19
CA ASN A 83 -18.21 11.65 -15.04
C ASN A 83 -18.69 12.98 -14.46
N GLY A 84 -18.07 14.06 -14.91
CA GLY A 84 -18.60 15.41 -14.74
C GLY A 84 -20.01 15.42 -15.30
N ASN A 85 -20.98 15.65 -14.42
CA ASN A 85 -22.37 15.92 -14.76
C ASN A 85 -22.42 17.10 -15.74
N GLN A 86 -22.45 16.84 -17.04
CA GLN A 86 -22.81 17.86 -18.03
C GLN A 86 -24.34 17.91 -18.09
N GLY A 87 -24.89 18.75 -17.23
CA GLY A 87 -26.22 19.29 -17.47
C GLY A 87 -26.14 20.28 -18.63
N GLN A 88 -26.77 19.94 -19.74
CA GLN A 88 -27.52 20.83 -20.63
C GLN A 88 -28.41 20.01 -21.55
#